data_AF-A0A8H7XRU2-F1
#
_entry.id   AF-A0A8H7XRU2-F1
#
_cell.length_a   1.000
_cell.length_b   1.000
_cell.length_c   1.000
_cell.angle_alpha   90.00
_cell.angle_beta   90.00
_cell.angle_gamma   90.00
#
_symmetry.space_group_name_H-M   'P 1'
#
loop_
_entity.id
_entity.type
_entity.pdbx_description
1 polymer ?
#
loop_
_entity_poly.entity_id
_entity_poly.type
_entity_poly.pdbx_seq_one_letter_code
_entity_poly.pdbx_strand_id
1 'polypeptide(L)'
;MSNFDVDIGAMDEVIFRLQGIVSDKMLPPMAKPASTVKQQPYLRTTIAITGLGDIVFNKVMEKLEEVFLRFANNFPADSVSGYDPVLYKDTGFNVFHAHSQYFTKVSAYQDKSDNIGFHPLVDPDNVLASMVGDSFIHAIDNKVQFLCREILPDGTARYYSYNPASIRIGDIVEISVAFVAFPAQGNKYKFVVALCGILVLDQEAREVSNVTLNSLIAIHNFQQKADILRMRSRYTPAKRQVAVLCRTKRQLYKGQIDIEDTQQRMAHMRLNEDTVHNSNTMSQD
;
A
#
# COMPACT_ATOMS: atom_id res chain seq x y z
N MET A 1 -8.86 -39.52 -22.15
CA MET A 1 -9.00 -38.16 -22.70
C MET A 1 -10.48 -37.80 -22.60
N SER A 2 -10.89 -37.23 -21.46
CA SER A 2 -12.24 -36.70 -21.28
C SER A 2 -12.27 -35.30 -21.87
N ASN A 3 -13.04 -35.13 -22.93
CA ASN A 3 -13.39 -33.82 -23.46
C ASN A 3 -14.12 -33.05 -22.35
N PHE A 4 -13.57 -31.91 -21.94
CA PHE A 4 -14.32 -30.95 -21.16
C PHE A 4 -15.38 -30.36 -22.11
N ASP A 5 -16.62 -30.77 -21.91
CA ASP A 5 -17.77 -30.18 -22.60
C ASP A 5 -17.86 -28.72 -22.19
N VAL A 6 -17.60 -27.82 -23.15
CA VAL A 6 -17.64 -26.37 -22.96
C VAL A 6 -19.08 -25.86 -22.79
N ASP A 7 -20.08 -26.71 -23.01
CA ASP A 7 -21.52 -26.42 -22.92
C ASP A 7 -22.18 -26.76 -21.57
N ILE A 8 -21.42 -27.06 -20.50
CA ILE A 8 -21.97 -27.00 -19.13
C ILE A 8 -21.97 -25.53 -18.67
N GLY A 9 -22.86 -24.75 -19.29
CA GLY A 9 -23.19 -23.40 -18.88
C GLY A 9 -23.69 -23.38 -17.43
N ALA A 10 -23.11 -22.50 -16.63
CA ALA A 10 -23.29 -22.31 -15.19
C ALA A 10 -22.63 -23.39 -14.30
N MET A 11 -21.30 -23.45 -14.29
CA MET A 11 -20.59 -23.92 -13.10
C MET A 11 -20.83 -22.88 -11.99
N ASP A 12 -21.62 -23.24 -10.97
CA ASP A 12 -21.82 -22.40 -9.80
C ASP A 12 -20.48 -22.14 -9.10
N GLU A 13 -20.08 -20.87 -9.04
CA GLU A 13 -18.88 -20.46 -8.31
C GLU A 13 -19.09 -20.65 -6.81
N VAL A 14 -18.24 -21.46 -6.19
CA VAL A 14 -18.27 -21.67 -4.73
C VAL A 14 -17.46 -20.56 -4.06
N ILE A 15 -18.15 -19.70 -3.32
CA ILE A 15 -17.54 -18.63 -2.52
C ILE A 15 -17.39 -19.10 -1.08
N PHE A 16 -16.15 -19.08 -0.59
CA PHE A 16 -15.79 -19.39 0.79
C PHE A 16 -15.67 -18.10 1.60
N ARG A 17 -16.09 -18.15 2.87
CA ARG A 17 -15.96 -17.03 3.81
C ARG A 17 -15.00 -17.41 4.92
N LEU A 18 -14.01 -16.55 5.17
CA LEU A 18 -12.99 -16.76 6.20
C LEU A 18 -12.84 -15.51 7.05
N GLN A 19 -12.84 -15.69 8.36
CA GLN A 19 -12.61 -14.61 9.32
C GLN A 19 -11.15 -14.58 9.77
N GLY A 20 -10.63 -13.39 10.01
CA GLY A 20 -9.29 -13.19 10.53
C GLY A 20 -8.95 -11.73 10.76
N ILE A 21 -7.74 -11.49 11.23
CA ILE A 21 -7.22 -10.16 11.52
C ILE A 21 -6.36 -9.72 10.34
N VAL A 22 -6.59 -8.51 9.82
CA VAL A 22 -5.79 -7.96 8.71
C VAL A 22 -4.33 -7.82 9.15
N SER A 23 -3.42 -8.52 8.47
CA SER A 23 -1.99 -8.51 8.74
C SER A 23 -1.19 -7.72 7.71
N ASP A 24 -1.67 -7.68 6.46
CA ASP A 24 -1.11 -6.88 5.37
C ASP A 24 -2.21 -6.55 4.35
N LYS A 25 -2.07 -5.46 3.60
CA LYS A 25 -3.09 -5.05 2.63
C LYS A 25 -2.55 -4.09 1.56
N MET A 26 -3.07 -4.23 0.35
CA MET A 26 -2.97 -3.25 -0.73
C MET A 26 -4.36 -3.02 -1.30
N LEU A 27 -5.06 -2.03 -0.76
CA LEU A 27 -6.47 -1.75 -1.04
C LEU A 27 -6.63 -0.38 -1.73
N PRO A 28 -7.69 -0.18 -2.52
CA PRO A 28 -7.98 1.12 -3.14
C PRO A 28 -8.33 2.20 -2.09
N PRO A 29 -8.35 3.49 -2.47
CA PRO A 29 -8.06 4.03 -3.80
C PRO A 29 -6.56 4.06 -4.11
N MET A 30 -6.22 3.90 -5.39
CA MET A 30 -4.84 3.99 -5.83
C MET A 30 -4.44 5.46 -6.01
N ALA A 31 -3.51 5.95 -5.19
CA ALA A 31 -3.11 7.36 -5.18
C ALA A 31 -2.35 7.82 -6.44
N LYS A 32 -1.79 6.89 -7.23
CA LYS A 32 -1.01 7.22 -8.43
C LYS A 32 -1.37 6.29 -9.57
N PRO A 33 -1.41 6.81 -10.81
CA PRO A 33 -1.54 5.96 -11.97
C PRO A 33 -0.32 5.04 -12.09
N ALA A 34 -0.52 3.83 -12.64
CA ALA A 34 0.61 3.00 -13.05
C ALA A 34 1.50 3.81 -14.00
N SER A 35 2.81 3.80 -13.77
CA SER A 35 3.73 4.64 -14.55
C SER A 35 3.85 4.17 -16.01
N THR A 36 3.34 2.98 -16.32
CA THR A 36 3.46 2.36 -17.64
C THR A 36 2.32 1.37 -17.88
N VAL A 37 1.81 1.31 -19.11
CA VAL A 37 0.82 0.31 -19.58
C VAL A 37 1.22 -1.13 -19.20
N LYS A 38 2.53 -1.44 -19.22
CA LYS A 38 3.07 -2.75 -18.83
C LYS A 38 2.77 -3.16 -17.38
N GLN A 39 2.48 -2.21 -16.48
CA GLN A 39 2.19 -2.48 -15.08
C GLN A 39 0.71 -2.77 -14.83
N GLN A 40 -0.19 -2.39 -15.76
CA GLN A 40 -1.64 -2.53 -15.59
C GLN A 40 -2.10 -3.97 -15.28
N PRO A 41 -1.59 -5.02 -15.94
CA PRO A 41 -1.99 -6.41 -15.63
C PRO A 41 -1.62 -6.87 -14.21
N TYR A 42 -0.69 -6.16 -13.56
CA TYR A 42 -0.20 -6.50 -12.23
C TYR A 42 -0.87 -5.68 -11.13
N LEU A 43 -1.73 -4.74 -11.49
CA LEU A 43 -2.53 -3.98 -10.53
C LEU A 43 -3.61 -4.89 -9.95
N ARG A 44 -3.62 -4.97 -8.62
CA ARG A 44 -4.51 -5.86 -7.88
C ARG A 44 -4.85 -5.28 -6.52
N THR A 45 -6.01 -5.65 -6.02
CA THR A 45 -6.34 -5.54 -4.60
C THR A 45 -5.77 -6.76 -3.89
N THR A 46 -5.01 -6.59 -2.82
CA THR A 46 -4.53 -7.71 -1.99
C THR A 46 -4.92 -7.52 -0.53
N ILE A 47 -5.20 -8.63 0.14
CA ILE A 47 -5.39 -8.67 1.58
C ILE A 47 -4.75 -9.93 2.14
N ALA A 48 -4.10 -9.78 3.27
CA ALA A 48 -3.58 -10.88 4.07
C ALA A 48 -4.25 -10.85 5.44
N ILE A 49 -4.74 -12.00 5.89
CA ILE A 49 -5.32 -12.17 7.22
C ILE A 49 -4.61 -13.27 7.99
N THR A 50 -4.61 -13.15 9.32
CA THR A 50 -4.04 -14.15 10.23
C THR A 50 -4.97 -14.38 11.41
N GLY A 51 -4.94 -15.59 11.97
CA GLY A 51 -5.58 -15.91 13.25
C GLY A 51 -4.70 -15.66 14.47
N LEU A 52 -3.46 -15.19 14.31
CA LEU A 52 -2.48 -15.00 15.41
C LEU A 52 -2.30 -16.24 16.29
N GLY A 53 -2.28 -17.42 15.66
CA GLY A 53 -2.15 -18.71 16.36
C GLY A 53 -3.47 -19.34 16.81
N ASP A 54 -4.62 -18.74 16.47
CA ASP A 54 -5.93 -19.34 16.72
C ASP A 54 -6.04 -20.76 16.12
N ILE A 55 -6.58 -21.68 16.92
CA ILE A 55 -6.66 -23.11 16.59
C ILE A 55 -7.65 -23.33 15.45
N VAL A 56 -8.77 -22.61 15.44
CA VAL A 56 -9.81 -22.75 14.41
C VAL A 56 -9.26 -22.22 13.08
N PHE A 57 -8.59 -21.06 13.09
CA PHE A 57 -7.95 -20.50 11.91
C PHE A 57 -6.89 -21.44 11.35
N ASN A 58 -6.01 -22.00 12.19
CA ASN A 58 -4.99 -22.96 11.75
C ASN A 58 -5.61 -24.21 11.12
N LYS A 59 -6.69 -24.74 11.70
CA LYS A 59 -7.43 -25.85 11.11
C LYS A 59 -8.03 -25.50 9.74
N VAL A 60 -8.49 -24.26 9.54
CA VAL A 60 -8.94 -23.80 8.22
C VAL A 60 -7.77 -23.76 7.22
N MET A 61 -6.58 -23.33 7.64
CA MET A 61 -5.38 -23.34 6.78
C MET A 61 -4.98 -24.76 6.38
N GLU A 62 -5.07 -25.73 7.28
CA GLU A 62 -4.88 -27.16 6.94
C GLU A 62 -5.91 -27.64 5.91
N LYS A 63 -7.18 -27.24 6.06
CA LYS A 63 -8.23 -27.60 5.10
C LYS A 63 -8.05 -26.92 3.73
N LEU A 64 -7.46 -25.73 3.70
CA LEU A 64 -7.13 -25.05 2.45
C LEU A 64 -6.08 -25.83 1.64
N GLU A 65 -5.08 -26.41 2.31
CA GLU A 65 -4.10 -27.27 1.67
C GLU A 65 -4.78 -28.51 1.06
N GLU A 66 -5.74 -29.12 1.76
CA GLU A 66 -6.55 -30.22 1.21
C GLU A 66 -7.35 -29.77 -0.05
N VAL A 67 -7.88 -28.55 -0.06
CA VAL A 67 -8.55 -27.99 -1.24
C VAL A 67 -7.56 -27.85 -2.39
N PHE A 68 -6.38 -27.28 -2.16
CA PHE A 68 -5.35 -27.16 -3.18
C PHE A 68 -4.95 -28.53 -3.75
N LEU A 69 -4.71 -29.54 -2.90
CA LEU A 69 -4.36 -30.89 -3.33
C LEU A 69 -5.46 -31.52 -4.18
N ARG A 70 -6.74 -31.30 -3.83
CA ARG A 70 -7.88 -31.73 -4.65
C ARG A 70 -7.86 -31.06 -6.02
N PHE A 71 -7.58 -29.76 -6.09
CA PHE A 71 -7.39 -29.08 -7.38
C PHE A 71 -6.25 -29.70 -8.16
N ALA A 72 -5.05 -29.82 -7.56
CA ALA A 72 -3.85 -30.33 -8.19
C ALA A 72 -4.02 -31.73 -8.78
N ASN A 73 -4.75 -32.62 -8.08
CA ASN A 73 -5.02 -33.98 -8.53
C ASN A 73 -5.89 -34.08 -9.79
N ASN A 74 -6.58 -33.00 -10.19
CA ASN A 74 -7.34 -32.95 -11.45
C ASN A 74 -6.50 -32.54 -12.66
N PHE A 75 -5.21 -32.23 -12.46
CA PHE A 75 -4.28 -31.84 -13.51
C PHE A 75 -3.10 -32.82 -13.58
N PRO A 76 -2.31 -32.81 -14.67
CA PRO A 76 -1.08 -33.60 -14.74
C PRO A 76 -0.14 -33.32 -13.56
N ALA A 77 0.62 -34.33 -13.15
CA ALA A 77 1.61 -34.19 -12.08
C ALA A 77 2.56 -33.01 -12.35
N ASP A 78 2.88 -32.25 -11.30
CA ASP A 78 3.76 -31.08 -11.32
C ASP A 78 3.35 -29.95 -12.28
N SER A 79 2.11 -29.97 -12.78
CA SER A 79 1.60 -28.93 -13.69
C SER A 79 0.93 -27.76 -12.96
N VAL A 80 0.50 -27.93 -11.70
CA VAL A 80 -0.17 -26.88 -10.92
C VAL A 80 0.82 -26.21 -9.96
N SER A 81 0.79 -24.89 -9.92
CA SER A 81 1.60 -24.04 -9.03
C SER A 81 0.76 -22.94 -8.41
N GLY A 82 1.28 -22.23 -7.40
CA GLY A 82 0.68 -21.00 -6.88
C GLY A 82 0.03 -21.10 -5.50
N TYR A 83 0.07 -22.27 -4.87
CA TYR A 83 -0.19 -22.39 -3.44
C TYR A 83 1.14 -22.47 -2.69
N ASP A 84 1.50 -21.38 -2.02
CA ASP A 84 2.67 -21.29 -1.16
C ASP A 84 2.19 -20.84 0.23
N PRO A 85 2.29 -21.67 1.28
CA PRO A 85 1.97 -21.26 2.64
C PRO A 85 2.82 -20.06 3.05
N VAL A 86 2.16 -18.99 3.53
CA VAL A 86 2.83 -17.77 3.97
C VAL A 86 2.77 -17.71 5.49
N LEU A 87 3.90 -17.40 6.11
CA LEU A 87 3.99 -17.17 7.55
C LEU A 87 4.09 -15.66 7.84
N TYR A 88 3.47 -15.24 8.93
CA TYR A 88 3.55 -13.89 9.45
C TYR A 88 4.97 -13.63 9.94
N LYS A 89 5.53 -12.48 9.55
CA LYS A 89 6.90 -12.10 9.88
C LYS A 89 7.10 -12.16 11.40
N ASP A 90 8.29 -12.59 11.79
CA ASP A 90 8.80 -12.65 13.17
C ASP A 90 8.12 -13.65 14.13
N THR A 91 6.85 -14.01 13.91
CA THR A 91 6.09 -14.89 14.82
C THR A 91 5.87 -16.31 14.28
N GLY A 92 5.91 -16.49 12.96
CA GLY A 92 5.67 -17.79 12.32
C GLY A 92 4.20 -18.21 12.27
N PHE A 93 3.25 -17.32 12.55
CA PHE A 93 1.82 -17.65 12.45
C PHE A 93 1.36 -17.81 11.00
N ASN A 94 0.38 -18.66 10.76
CA ASN A 94 -0.19 -18.82 9.41
C ASN A 94 -0.87 -17.53 8.92
N VAL A 95 -0.66 -17.23 7.63
CA VAL A 95 -1.27 -16.10 6.93
C VAL A 95 -2.00 -16.62 5.70
N PHE A 96 -3.24 -16.18 5.56
CA PHE A 96 -4.05 -16.41 4.37
C PHE A 96 -3.98 -15.19 3.47
N HIS A 97 -3.52 -15.36 2.23
CA HIS A 97 -3.38 -14.27 1.26
C HIS A 97 -4.37 -14.43 0.11
N ALA A 98 -5.17 -13.40 -0.16
CA ALA A 98 -6.12 -13.35 -1.27
C ALA A 98 -5.91 -12.09 -2.10
N HIS A 99 -6.23 -12.16 -3.38
CA HIS A 99 -6.15 -11.00 -4.26
C HIS A 99 -7.14 -11.05 -5.42
N SER A 100 -7.45 -9.89 -5.97
CA SER A 100 -8.18 -9.77 -7.23
C SER A 100 -7.53 -8.74 -8.12
N GLN A 101 -7.42 -9.03 -9.41
CA GLN A 101 -6.88 -8.10 -10.39
C GLN A 101 -7.94 -7.04 -10.71
N TYR A 102 -7.52 -5.78 -10.89
CA TYR A 102 -8.47 -4.75 -11.32
C TYR A 102 -8.87 -4.89 -12.79
N PHE A 103 -8.00 -5.50 -13.59
CA PHE A 103 -8.14 -5.54 -15.04
C PHE A 103 -7.88 -6.94 -15.57
N THR A 104 -8.67 -7.32 -16.57
CA THR A 104 -8.47 -8.51 -17.38
C THR A 104 -8.26 -8.11 -18.84
N LYS A 105 -7.47 -8.85 -19.61
CA LYS A 105 -7.30 -8.55 -21.04
C LYS A 105 -8.62 -8.77 -21.78
N VAL A 106 -8.95 -7.88 -22.71
CA VAL A 106 -10.15 -8.00 -23.57
C VAL A 106 -10.17 -9.34 -24.31
N SER A 107 -9.01 -9.88 -24.70
CA SER A 107 -8.91 -11.17 -25.39
C SER A 107 -9.39 -12.38 -24.59
N ALA A 108 -9.60 -12.23 -23.28
CA ALA A 108 -10.19 -13.29 -22.44
C ALA A 108 -11.72 -13.30 -22.48
N TYR A 109 -12.34 -12.28 -23.09
CA TYR A 109 -13.78 -12.10 -23.19
C TYR A 109 -14.21 -12.04 -24.66
N GLN A 110 -15.48 -12.33 -24.94
CA GLN A 110 -16.02 -12.32 -26.30
C GLN A 110 -16.33 -10.88 -26.78
N ASP A 111 -16.72 -9.98 -25.87
CA ASP A 111 -16.99 -8.57 -26.15
C ASP A 111 -16.59 -7.67 -24.94
N LYS A 112 -16.37 -6.37 -25.19
CA LYS A 112 -16.15 -5.33 -24.19
C LYS A 112 -17.43 -4.95 -23.41
N SER A 113 -18.59 -5.50 -23.76
CA SER A 113 -19.86 -5.26 -23.06
C SER A 113 -19.81 -5.61 -21.58
N ASP A 114 -18.89 -6.51 -21.18
CA ASP A 114 -18.72 -6.96 -19.81
C ASP A 114 -17.92 -5.99 -18.93
N ASN A 115 -17.46 -4.87 -19.51
CA ASN A 115 -16.76 -3.83 -18.77
C ASN A 115 -17.73 -3.07 -17.85
N ILE A 116 -17.57 -3.24 -16.55
CA ILE A 116 -18.31 -2.52 -15.51
C ILE A 116 -17.48 -1.36 -14.96
N GLY A 117 -18.14 -0.29 -14.54
CA GLY A 117 -17.49 0.85 -13.91
C GLY A 117 -16.96 0.54 -12.51
N PHE A 118 -15.90 1.23 -12.10
CA PHE A 118 -15.42 1.19 -10.72
C PHE A 118 -16.39 1.90 -9.78
N HIS A 119 -16.53 1.37 -8.56
CA HIS A 119 -17.31 2.03 -7.52
C HIS A 119 -16.63 3.35 -7.09
N PRO A 120 -17.37 4.44 -6.79
CA PRO A 120 -16.77 5.73 -6.40
C PRO A 120 -15.87 5.67 -5.16
N LEU A 121 -16.09 4.72 -4.26
CA LEU A 121 -15.21 4.48 -3.09
C LEU A 121 -13.90 3.75 -3.45
N VAL A 122 -13.88 3.04 -4.58
CA VAL A 122 -12.72 2.30 -5.09
C VAL A 122 -11.86 3.21 -5.98
N ASP A 123 -12.50 4.03 -6.80
CA ASP A 123 -11.82 4.92 -7.75
C ASP A 123 -12.43 6.34 -7.74
N PRO A 124 -12.28 7.09 -6.64
CA PRO A 124 -12.89 8.41 -6.48
C PRO A 124 -12.40 9.42 -7.51
N ASP A 125 -11.15 9.28 -7.97
CA ASP A 125 -10.48 10.20 -8.89
C ASP A 125 -10.43 9.66 -10.34
N ASN A 126 -11.15 8.58 -10.65
CA ASN A 126 -11.17 7.91 -11.96
C ASN A 126 -9.78 7.46 -12.48
N VAL A 127 -8.83 7.21 -11.58
CA VAL A 127 -7.47 6.77 -11.91
C VAL A 127 -7.51 5.37 -12.52
N LEU A 128 -8.23 4.43 -11.92
CA LEU A 128 -8.38 3.07 -12.46
C LEU A 128 -9.20 3.06 -13.75
N ALA A 129 -10.30 3.81 -13.80
CA ALA A 129 -11.13 3.96 -14.98
C ALA A 129 -10.33 4.47 -16.19
N SER A 130 -9.44 5.44 -15.98
CA SER A 130 -8.56 5.97 -17.02
C SER A 130 -7.56 4.94 -17.59
N MET A 131 -7.28 3.86 -16.83
CA MET A 131 -6.29 2.84 -17.21
C MET A 131 -6.85 1.68 -18.01
N VAL A 132 -8.16 1.47 -18.04
CA VAL A 132 -8.80 0.37 -18.78
C VAL A 132 -8.35 0.38 -20.25
N GLY A 133 -8.35 1.56 -20.87
CA GLY A 133 -7.91 1.77 -22.24
C GLY A 133 -8.62 0.82 -23.22
N ASP A 134 -7.94 0.46 -24.31
CA ASP A 134 -8.50 -0.44 -25.33
C ASP A 134 -8.19 -1.92 -25.10
N SER A 135 -7.20 -2.23 -24.27
CA SER A 135 -6.63 -3.58 -24.13
C SER A 135 -7.19 -4.36 -22.95
N PHE A 136 -7.83 -3.68 -22.00
CA PHE A 136 -8.32 -4.27 -20.76
C PHE A 136 -9.80 -3.98 -20.53
N ILE A 137 -10.41 -4.75 -19.65
CA ILE A 137 -11.74 -4.51 -19.09
C ILE A 137 -11.68 -4.73 -17.57
N HIS A 138 -12.59 -4.06 -16.85
CA HIS A 138 -12.92 -4.39 -15.46
C HIS A 138 -14.23 -5.17 -15.48
N ALA A 139 -14.17 -6.49 -15.31
CA ALA A 139 -15.36 -7.35 -15.34
C ALA A 139 -15.92 -7.63 -13.93
N ILE A 140 -17.06 -8.31 -13.86
CA ILE A 140 -17.68 -8.72 -12.59
C ILE A 140 -16.71 -9.54 -11.71
N ASP A 141 -15.88 -10.40 -12.32
CA ASP A 141 -14.86 -11.22 -11.64
C ASP A 141 -13.73 -10.38 -11.03
N ASN A 142 -13.54 -9.16 -11.51
CA ASN A 142 -12.52 -8.23 -11.01
C ASN A 142 -13.05 -7.36 -9.85
N LYS A 143 -14.36 -7.39 -9.60
CA LYS A 143 -14.99 -6.57 -8.59
C LYS A 143 -14.81 -7.18 -7.20
N VAL A 144 -14.20 -6.40 -6.31
CA VAL A 144 -14.16 -6.70 -4.87
C VAL A 144 -15.23 -5.90 -4.15
N GLN A 145 -16.11 -6.57 -3.42
CA GLN A 145 -17.11 -5.89 -2.59
C GLN A 145 -16.50 -5.47 -1.24
N PHE A 146 -16.71 -4.22 -0.82
CA PHE A 146 -16.27 -3.72 0.49
C PHE A 146 -17.49 -3.34 1.32
N LEU A 147 -17.68 -4.03 2.46
CA LEU A 147 -18.79 -3.82 3.37
C LEU A 147 -18.29 -3.63 4.80
N CYS A 148 -19.12 -3.01 5.63
CA CYS A 148 -18.95 -2.96 7.07
C CYS A 148 -20.24 -3.48 7.73
N ARG A 149 -20.06 -4.24 8.82
CA ARG A 149 -21.15 -4.66 9.69
C ARG A 149 -21.22 -3.73 10.89
N GLU A 150 -22.41 -3.21 11.14
CA GLU A 150 -22.74 -2.47 12.36
C GLU A 150 -23.80 -3.24 13.13
N ILE A 151 -23.57 -3.43 14.43
CA ILE A 151 -24.56 -4.04 15.32
C ILE A 151 -25.37 -2.91 15.95
N LEU A 152 -26.67 -2.90 15.69
CA LEU A 152 -27.61 -1.91 16.23
C LEU A 152 -27.94 -2.21 17.70
N PRO A 153 -28.50 -1.25 18.47
CA PRO A 153 -28.82 -1.44 19.89
C PRO A 153 -29.81 -2.57 20.18
N ASP A 154 -30.63 -2.96 19.19
CA ASP A 154 -31.56 -4.09 19.27
C ASP A 154 -30.90 -5.45 18.97
N GLY A 155 -29.58 -5.46 18.72
CA GLY A 155 -28.79 -6.64 18.38
C GLY A 155 -28.83 -7.04 16.91
N THR A 156 -29.55 -6.30 16.06
CA THR A 156 -29.61 -6.60 14.61
C THR A 156 -28.36 -6.09 13.88
N ALA A 157 -27.97 -6.79 12.81
CA ALA A 157 -26.82 -6.42 12.00
C ALA A 157 -27.25 -5.63 10.76
N ARG A 158 -26.65 -4.45 10.56
CA ARG A 158 -26.76 -3.64 9.34
C ARG A 158 -25.48 -3.74 8.53
N TYR A 159 -25.62 -3.82 7.21
CA TYR A 159 -24.50 -3.86 6.27
C TYR A 159 -24.56 -2.66 5.32
N TYR A 160 -23.42 -2.01 5.08
CA TYR A 160 -23.32 -0.88 4.17
C TYR A 160 -21.96 -0.86 3.46
N SER A 161 -21.92 -0.19 2.29
CA SER A 161 -20.69 -0.01 1.53
C SER A 161 -19.62 0.69 2.36
N TYR A 162 -18.43 0.11 2.39
CA TYR A 162 -17.33 0.60 3.21
C TYR A 162 -16.19 1.13 2.36
N ASN A 163 -15.54 2.20 2.83
CA ASN A 163 -14.39 2.75 2.12
C ASN A 163 -13.18 1.82 2.32
N PRO A 164 -12.62 1.22 1.25
CA PRO A 164 -11.44 0.37 1.35
C PRO A 164 -10.23 1.09 1.94
N ALA A 165 -10.14 2.41 1.76
CA ALA A 165 -9.12 3.28 2.33
C ALA A 165 -9.18 3.34 3.86
N SER A 166 -10.30 2.95 4.48
CA SER A 166 -10.49 3.00 5.92
C SER A 166 -10.14 1.68 6.62
N ILE A 167 -9.96 0.59 5.86
CA ILE A 167 -9.51 -0.70 6.42
C ILE A 167 -8.04 -0.56 6.86
N ARG A 168 -7.69 -1.11 8.01
CA ARG A 168 -6.36 -1.01 8.64
C ARG A 168 -5.85 -2.39 9.05
N ILE A 169 -4.52 -2.51 9.17
CA ILE A 169 -3.89 -3.67 9.82
C ILE A 169 -4.38 -3.72 11.26
N GLY A 170 -4.85 -4.90 11.70
CA GLY A 170 -5.47 -5.12 13.01
C GLY A 170 -7.00 -5.13 13.00
N ASP A 171 -7.66 -4.72 11.90
CA ASP A 171 -9.12 -4.88 11.78
C ASP A 171 -9.50 -6.37 11.74
N ILE A 172 -10.61 -6.74 12.38
CA ILE A 172 -11.21 -8.07 12.25
C ILE A 172 -12.15 -8.03 11.05
N VAL A 173 -11.89 -8.90 10.09
CA VAL A 173 -12.61 -8.95 8.82
C VAL A 173 -13.06 -10.36 8.51
N GLU A 174 -14.10 -10.45 7.69
CA GLU A 174 -14.43 -11.65 6.95
C GLU A 174 -14.15 -11.40 5.47
N ILE A 175 -13.33 -12.24 4.87
CA ILE A 175 -13.07 -12.20 3.43
C ILE A 175 -13.91 -13.26 2.73
N SER A 176 -14.40 -12.92 1.54
CA SER A 176 -15.06 -13.84 0.62
C SER A 176 -14.11 -14.16 -0.53
N VAL A 177 -13.87 -15.44 -0.79
CA VAL A 177 -12.88 -15.89 -1.77
C VAL A 177 -13.38 -17.04 -2.62
N ALA A 178 -12.87 -17.13 -3.84
CA ALA A 178 -13.03 -18.27 -4.73
C ALA A 178 -11.66 -18.89 -5.06
N PHE A 179 -11.66 -20.20 -5.33
CA PHE A 179 -10.47 -20.93 -5.74
C PHE A 179 -10.54 -21.21 -7.24
N VAL A 180 -9.58 -20.66 -7.99
CA VAL A 180 -9.59 -20.72 -9.46
C VAL A 180 -8.23 -21.20 -9.96
N ALA A 181 -8.23 -22.01 -11.01
CA ALA A 181 -7.01 -22.43 -11.70
C ALA A 181 -7.00 -21.87 -13.13
N PHE A 182 -5.99 -21.06 -13.45
CA PHE A 182 -5.83 -20.48 -14.78
C PHE A 182 -4.76 -21.23 -15.57
N PRO A 183 -4.95 -21.46 -16.89
CA PRO A 183 -3.89 -21.97 -17.74
C PRO A 183 -2.74 -20.97 -17.81
N ALA A 184 -1.52 -21.48 -17.69
CA ALA A 184 -0.26 -20.77 -17.81
C ALA A 184 0.55 -21.34 -19.00
N GLN A 185 1.69 -20.71 -19.31
CA GLN A 185 2.54 -21.17 -20.41
C GLN A 185 3.09 -22.58 -20.16
N GLY A 186 3.17 -23.38 -21.23
CA GLY A 186 3.78 -24.70 -21.19
C GLY A 186 2.93 -25.79 -20.53
N ASN A 187 1.60 -25.76 -20.73
CA ASN A 187 0.65 -26.71 -20.13
C ASN A 187 0.73 -26.77 -18.60
N LYS A 188 1.09 -25.62 -18.00
CA LYS A 188 1.07 -25.41 -16.55
C LYS A 188 -0.22 -24.70 -16.17
N TYR A 189 -0.60 -24.79 -14.91
CA TYR A 189 -1.77 -24.14 -14.35
C TYR A 189 -1.36 -23.39 -13.09
N LYS A 190 -1.99 -22.24 -12.89
CA LYS A 190 -1.79 -21.42 -11.70
C LYS A 190 -3.04 -21.42 -10.86
N PHE A 191 -2.95 -22.01 -9.67
CA PHE A 191 -3.94 -21.89 -8.62
C PHE A 191 -3.91 -20.48 -8.04
N VAL A 192 -5.08 -19.88 -7.90
CA VAL A 192 -5.27 -18.52 -7.43
C VAL A 192 -6.42 -18.49 -6.43
N VAL A 193 -6.16 -17.86 -5.29
CA VAL A 193 -7.18 -17.48 -4.31
C VAL A 193 -7.71 -16.09 -4.71
N ALA A 194 -8.83 -16.09 -5.44
CA ALA A 194 -9.48 -14.88 -5.93
C ALA A 194 -10.27 -14.21 -4.80
N LEU A 195 -10.03 -12.92 -4.57
CA LEU A 195 -10.75 -12.12 -3.58
C LEU A 195 -12.05 -11.58 -4.18
N CYS A 196 -13.20 -11.96 -3.62
CA CYS A 196 -14.52 -11.51 -4.06
C CYS A 196 -15.05 -10.36 -3.18
N GLY A 197 -14.70 -10.35 -1.88
CA GLY A 197 -15.19 -9.33 -0.97
C GLY A 197 -14.49 -9.29 0.39
N ILE A 198 -14.62 -8.15 1.06
CA ILE A 198 -14.14 -7.89 2.42
C ILE A 198 -15.28 -7.26 3.22
N LEU A 199 -15.63 -7.89 4.32
CA LEU A 199 -16.59 -7.41 5.31
C LEU A 199 -15.84 -7.07 6.60
N VAL A 200 -15.84 -5.81 7.00
CA VAL A 200 -15.32 -5.39 8.30
C VAL A 200 -16.30 -5.80 9.38
N LEU A 201 -15.83 -6.58 10.36
CA LEU A 201 -16.64 -7.11 11.46
C LEU A 201 -16.47 -6.32 12.75
N ASP A 202 -15.24 -5.89 13.03
CA ASP A 202 -14.85 -5.18 14.25
C ASP A 202 -13.52 -4.44 14.05
N GLN A 203 -13.39 -3.27 14.69
CA GLN A 203 -12.25 -2.38 14.67
C GLN A 203 -11.78 -1.98 16.08
N GLU A 204 -12.57 -2.29 17.11
CA GLU A 204 -12.37 -1.83 18.49
C GLU A 204 -11.03 -2.34 19.05
N ALA A 205 -10.72 -3.63 18.83
CA ALA A 205 -9.47 -4.23 19.28
C ALA A 205 -8.23 -3.45 18.80
N ARG A 206 -8.26 -2.96 17.56
CA ARG A 206 -7.18 -2.12 17.01
C ARG A 206 -7.19 -0.73 17.64
N GLU A 207 -8.35 -0.12 17.82
CA GLU A 207 -8.48 1.22 18.39
C GLU A 207 -7.94 1.28 19.83
N VAL A 208 -8.33 0.31 20.67
CA VAL A 208 -7.82 0.16 22.04
C VAL A 208 -6.31 -0.05 22.05
N SER A 209 -5.80 -0.91 21.15
CA SER A 209 -4.36 -1.15 21.02
C SER A 209 -3.60 0.13 20.65
N ASN A 210 -4.11 0.92 19.69
CA ASN A 210 -3.49 2.18 19.28
C ASN A 210 -3.45 3.21 20.41
N VAL A 211 -4.53 3.36 21.18
CA VAL A 211 -4.58 4.28 22.34
C VAL A 211 -3.53 3.88 23.38
N THR A 212 -3.42 2.58 23.67
CA THR A 212 -2.45 2.04 24.63
C THR A 212 -1.02 2.28 24.16
N LEU A 213 -0.71 1.96 22.90
CA LEU A 213 0.61 2.12 22.29
C LEU A 213 1.04 3.60 22.30
N ASN A 214 0.15 4.51 21.89
CA ASN A 214 0.43 5.95 21.92
C ASN A 214 0.72 6.46 23.33
N SER A 215 0.01 5.94 24.33
CA SER A 215 0.24 6.26 25.74
C SER A 215 1.63 5.79 26.20
N LEU A 216 2.03 4.58 25.83
CA LEU A 216 3.36 4.03 26.14
C LEU A 216 4.49 4.83 25.47
N ILE A 217 4.34 5.20 24.20
CA ILE A 217 5.30 6.05 23.49
C ILE A 217 5.44 7.41 24.19
N ALA A 218 4.32 8.02 24.60
CA ALA A 218 4.34 9.30 25.31
C ALA A 218 5.10 9.21 26.64
N ILE A 219 4.87 8.14 27.42
CA ILE A 219 5.58 7.88 28.67
C ILE A 219 7.08 7.72 28.42
N HIS A 220 7.45 6.91 27.42
CA HIS A 220 8.86 6.69 27.07
C HIS A 220 9.55 8.00 26.64
N ASN A 221 8.90 8.80 25.79
CA ASN A 221 9.43 10.10 25.37
C ASN A 221 9.57 11.09 26.53
N PHE A 222 8.64 11.07 27.48
CA PHE A 222 8.72 11.88 28.69
C PHE A 222 9.90 11.45 29.58
N GLN A 223 10.10 10.14 29.78
CA GLN A 223 11.23 9.60 30.54
C GLN A 223 12.57 9.98 29.91
N GLN A 224 12.72 9.83 28.59
CA GLN A 224 13.94 10.26 27.88
C GLN A 224 14.23 11.75 28.08
N LYS A 225 13.21 12.61 27.97
CA LYS A 225 13.36 14.05 28.23
C LYS A 225 13.76 14.34 29.67
N ALA A 226 13.14 13.67 30.65
CA ALA A 226 13.46 13.82 32.06
C ALA A 226 14.90 13.39 32.36
N ASP A 227 15.38 12.30 31.77
CA ASP A 227 16.75 11.83 31.95
C ASP A 227 17.77 12.79 31.31
N ILE A 228 17.49 13.35 30.13
CA ILE A 228 18.32 14.41 29.53
C ILE A 228 18.40 15.62 30.47
N LEU A 229 17.29 16.04 31.05
CA LEU A 229 17.26 17.17 31.99
C LEU A 229 18.05 16.87 33.27
N ARG A 230 17.92 15.66 33.83
CA ARG A 230 18.70 15.20 35.00
C ARG A 230 20.20 15.13 34.70
N MET A 231 20.58 14.70 33.50
CA MET A 231 21.98 14.68 33.05
C MET A 231 22.54 16.11 32.97
N ARG A 232 21.76 17.05 32.43
CA ARG A 232 22.15 18.47 32.36
C ARG A 232 22.23 19.14 33.73
N SER A 233 21.32 18.82 34.65
CA SER A 233 21.35 19.41 36.00
C SER A 233 22.53 18.91 36.84
N ARG A 234 23.00 17.67 36.58
CA ARG A 234 24.21 17.10 37.20
C ARG A 234 25.50 17.56 36.52
N TYR A 235 25.41 18.19 35.36
CA TYR A 235 26.56 18.80 34.70
C TYR A 235 26.91 20.11 35.42
N THR A 236 27.74 20.01 36.47
CA THR A 236 28.56 21.15 36.87
C THR A 236 29.65 21.31 35.81
N PRO A 237 29.67 22.40 35.04
CA PRO A 237 30.80 22.65 34.15
C PRO A 237 32.05 22.65 35.02
N ALA A 238 33.03 21.80 34.69
CA ALA A 238 34.35 21.90 35.30
C ALA A 238 34.75 23.38 35.21
N LYS A 239 35.09 24.01 36.33
CA LYS A 239 35.63 25.37 36.36
C LYS A 239 36.81 25.36 35.38
N ARG A 240 36.59 25.84 34.16
CA ARG A 240 37.68 26.21 33.26
C ARG A 240 38.49 27.18 34.10
N GLN A 241 39.68 26.77 34.53
CA GLN A 241 40.69 27.73 34.94
C GLN A 241 40.87 28.63 33.73
N VAL A 242 40.27 29.81 33.79
CA VAL A 242 40.57 30.87 32.83
C VAL A 242 41.98 31.29 33.18
N ALA A 243 42.97 30.61 32.59
CA ALA A 243 44.26 31.22 32.40
C ALA A 243 43.98 32.49 31.59
N VAL A 244 44.10 33.64 32.26
CA VAL A 244 44.05 34.95 31.63
C VAL A 244 45.28 35.03 30.74
N LEU A 245 45.18 34.49 29.53
CA LEU A 245 46.04 34.88 28.43
C LEU A 245 45.54 36.25 27.99
N CYS A 246 46.17 37.26 28.58
CA CYS A 246 46.11 38.64 28.16
C CYS A 246 46.56 38.69 26.69
N ARG A 247 45.64 38.50 25.75
CA ARG A 247 45.86 38.86 24.35
C ARG A 247 45.65 40.37 24.26
N THR A 248 46.77 41.08 24.32
CA THR A 248 46.92 42.46 23.88
C THR A 248 46.09 42.68 22.62
N LYS A 249 45.07 43.53 22.68
CA LYS A 249 44.35 44.01 21.50
C LYS A 249 45.38 44.73 20.62
N ARG A 250 45.88 44.06 19.58
CA ARG A 250 46.44 44.78 18.43
C ARG A 250 45.27 45.53 17.79
N GLN A 251 45.31 46.85 17.86
CA GLN A 251 44.54 47.70 16.96
C GLN A 251 44.93 47.32 15.52
N LEU A 252 43.98 46.83 14.74
CA LEU A 252 44.07 46.87 13.29
C LEU A 252 42.94 47.77 12.79
N TYR A 253 43.34 48.79 12.02
CA TYR A 253 42.56 49.80 11.30
C TYR A 253 42.04 51.00 12.09
N LYS A 254 42.90 52.03 12.14
CA LYS A 254 42.52 53.46 12.13
C LYS A 254 42.66 53.96 10.69
N GLY A 255 41.63 54.65 10.17
CA GLY A 255 41.78 55.67 9.13
C GLY A 255 41.36 55.27 7.71
N GLN A 256 40.16 55.72 7.32
CA GLN A 256 39.68 56.30 6.05
C GLN A 256 40.16 55.85 4.65
N ILE A 257 41.17 55.00 4.47
CA ILE A 257 41.69 54.64 3.14
C ILE A 257 40.94 53.43 2.53
N ASP A 258 40.40 52.52 3.34
CA ASP A 258 39.80 51.27 2.83
C ASP A 258 38.33 51.39 2.39
N ILE A 259 37.66 52.52 2.67
CA ILE A 259 36.26 52.71 2.27
C ILE A 259 36.17 53.08 0.77
N GLU A 260 37.09 53.89 0.26
CA GLU A 260 37.12 54.27 -1.16
C GLU A 260 37.51 53.11 -2.07
N ASP A 261 38.47 52.27 -1.66
CA ASP A 261 38.91 51.09 -2.45
C ASP A 261 37.81 50.01 -2.52
N THR A 262 37.02 49.88 -1.45
CA THR A 262 35.85 48.99 -1.43
C THR A 262 34.70 49.53 -2.28
N GLN A 263 34.49 50.85 -2.32
CA GLN A 263 33.47 51.48 -3.15
C GLN A 263 33.83 51.47 -4.64
N GLN A 264 35.11 51.67 -5.01
CA GLN A 264 35.59 51.55 -6.40
C GLN A 264 35.45 50.11 -6.94
N ARG A 265 35.71 49.09 -6.11
CA ARG A 265 35.50 47.67 -6.48
C ARG A 265 34.03 47.31 -6.73
N MET A 266 33.10 47.95 -6.02
CA MET A 266 31.66 47.71 -6.24
C MET A 266 31.11 48.45 -7.47
N ALA A 267 31.70 49.58 -7.86
CA ALA A 267 31.33 50.30 -9.08
C ALA A 267 31.73 49.53 -10.35
N HIS A 268 32.85 48.81 -10.33
CA HIS A 268 33.32 48.00 -11.47
C HIS A 268 32.50 46.73 -11.75
N MET A 269 31.63 46.30 -10.84
CA MET A 269 30.73 45.15 -11.07
C MET A 269 29.37 45.53 -11.70
N ARG A 270 29.10 46.82 -11.93
CA ARG A 270 27.81 47.30 -12.48
C ARG A 270 27.84 47.70 -13.96
N LEU A 271 28.89 47.33 -14.69
CA LEU A 271 28.95 47.52 -16.14
C LEU A 271 29.27 46.18 -16.80
N ASN A 272 28.24 45.37 -17.03
CA ASN A 272 28.22 44.30 -18.04
C ASN A 272 26.80 43.81 -18.37
N GLU A 273 25.77 44.65 -18.22
CA GLU A 273 24.40 44.32 -18.70
C GLU A 273 23.94 45.10 -19.92
N ASP A 274 24.67 46.11 -20.40
CA ASP A 274 24.26 46.91 -21.57
C ASP A 274 25.31 46.92 -22.68
N THR A 275 25.74 45.76 -23.21
CA THR A 275 26.39 45.70 -24.54
C THR A 275 26.43 44.29 -25.16
N VAL A 276 25.30 43.72 -25.57
CA VAL A 276 25.24 42.87 -26.77
C VAL A 276 23.96 43.18 -27.56
N HIS A 277 24.17 43.87 -28.69
CA HIS A 277 23.27 44.05 -29.83
C HIS A 277 22.36 42.83 -30.07
N ASN A 278 21.05 43.00 -30.25
CA ASN A 278 20.42 43.58 -31.44
C ASN A 278 20.92 42.96 -32.76
N SER A 279 20.48 41.74 -33.07
CA SER A 279 20.30 41.27 -34.46
C SER A 279 19.49 39.97 -34.49
N ASN A 280 18.21 40.07 -34.84
CA ASN A 280 17.50 39.18 -35.77
C ASN A 280 15.98 39.28 -35.57
N THR A 281 15.34 40.10 -36.40
CA THR A 281 13.96 39.90 -36.86
C THR A 281 13.71 40.85 -38.02
N MET A 282 13.70 40.32 -39.25
CA MET A 282 12.77 40.62 -40.35
C MET A 282 13.39 40.21 -41.68
N SER A 283 12.90 39.10 -42.23
CA SER A 283 12.71 38.85 -43.67
C SER A 283 11.96 37.53 -43.81
N GLN A 284 10.66 37.60 -44.04
CA GLN A 284 9.90 36.73 -44.95
C GLN A 284 8.42 37.14 -44.92
N ASP A 285 8.07 37.92 -45.95
CA ASP A 285 6.88 37.61 -46.76
C ASP A 285 7.19 36.38 -47.64
#